data_AF-A0A453P6W5-F1
#
_entry.id   AF-A0A453P6W5-F1
#
_cell.length_a   1.000
_cell.length_b   1.000
_cell.length_c   1.000
_cell.angle_alpha   90.00
_cell.angle_beta   90.00
_cell.angle_gamma   90.00
#
_symmetry.space_group_name_H-M   'P 1'
#
loop_
_entity.id
_entity.type
_entity.pdbx_description
1 polymer ?
#
loop_
_entity_poly.entity_id
_entity_poly.type
_entity_poly.pdbx_seq_one_letter_code
_entity_poly.pdbx_strand_id
1 'polypeptide(L)' 'NLVMQHVDHSAGDLIDLLQGLLRYDPDERLKARQALQHPFFTRCHRRCGY' A
#
# COMPACT_ATOMS: atom_id res chain seq x y z
N ASN A 1 17.28 4.83 17.24
CA ASN A 1 16.99 5.71 16.09
C ASN A 1 15.49 5.67 15.82
N LEU A 2 14.71 6.50 16.52
CA LEU A 2 13.23 6.45 16.55
C LEU A 2 12.57 6.98 15.26
N VAL A 3 13.35 7.57 14.35
CA VAL A 3 12.86 8.19 13.11
C VAL A 3 12.61 7.18 11.99
N MET A 4 13.27 6.02 11.98
CA MET A 4 13.07 5.01 10.94
C MET A 4 11.72 4.27 11.08
N GLN A 5 11.36 3.88 12.31
CA GLN A 5 10.19 3.02 12.55
C GLN A 5 8.84 3.65 12.14
N HIS A 6 8.76 4.98 12.00
CA HIS A 6 7.52 5.68 11.60
C HIS A 6 7.43 5.94 10.10
N VAL A 7 8.54 5.83 9.37
CA VAL A 7 8.60 5.95 7.89
C VAL A 7 8.37 4.60 7.22
N ASP A 8 8.65 3.49 7.93
CA ASP A 8 8.60 2.15 7.37
C ASP A 8 7.17 1.65 7.06
N HIS A 9 6.16 2.02 7.86
CA HIS A 9 4.84 1.39 7.72
C HIS A 9 4.08 1.87 6.46
N SER A 10 3.93 3.18 6.28
CA SER A 10 3.21 3.72 5.12
C SER A 10 3.98 3.59 3.82
N ALA A 11 5.32 3.66 3.86
CA ALA A 11 6.15 3.43 2.68
C ALA A 11 6.14 1.95 2.28
N GLY A 12 6.18 1.02 3.24
CA GLY A 12 6.04 -0.41 2.98
C GLY A 12 4.71 -0.76 2.30
N ASP A 13 3.59 -0.26 2.85
CA ASP A 13 2.26 -0.49 2.26
C ASP A 13 2.15 0.11 0.84
N LEU A 14 2.82 1.24 0.55
CA LEU A 14 2.86 1.81 -0.80
C LEU A 14 3.71 0.97 -1.77
N ILE A 15 4.89 0.54 -1.33
CA ILE A 15 5.80 -0.26 -2.16
C ILE A 15 5.14 -1.60 -2.52
N ASP A 16 4.50 -2.27 -1.56
CA ASP A 16 3.78 -3.54 -1.79
C ASP A 16 2.64 -3.38 -2.82
N LEU A 17 1.86 -2.30 -2.69
CA LEU A 17 0.83 -1.95 -3.66
C LEU A 17 1.41 -1.77 -5.08
N LEU A 18 2.51 -1.03 -5.20
CA LEU A 18 3.16 -0.78 -6.50
C LEU A 18 3.73 -2.06 -7.10
N GLN A 19 4.32 -2.94 -6.29
CA GLN A 19 4.80 -4.24 -6.76
C GLN A 19 3.66 -5.10 -7.32
N GLY A 20 2.49 -5.08 -6.67
CA GLY A 20 1.30 -5.76 -7.18
C GLY A 20 0.75 -5.15 -8.47
N LEU A 21 0.67 -3.82 -8.56
CA LEU A 21 0.12 -3.11 -9.73
C LEU A 21 1.05 -3.14 -10.95
N LEU A 22 2.36 -3.10 -10.72
CA LEU A 22 3.38 -3.08 -11.77
C LEU A 22 3.92 -4.47 -12.09
N ARG A 23 3.20 -5.53 -11.67
CA ARG A 23 3.57 -6.91 -12.04
C ARG A 23 3.59 -7.06 -13.56
N TYR A 24 4.67 -7.64 -14.07
CA TYR A 24 4.85 -7.87 -15.51
C TYR A 24 3.74 -8.77 -16.07
N ASP A 25 3.56 -9.94 -15.47
CA ASP A 25 2.52 -10.89 -15.85
C ASP A 25 1.12 -10.32 -15.51
N PRO A 26 0.21 -10.17 -16.51
CA PRO A 26 -1.13 -9.64 -16.29
C PRO A 26 -2.06 -10.56 -15.47
N ASP A 27 -1.76 -11.86 -15.41
CA ASP A 27 -2.52 -12.83 -14.62
C ASP A 27 -2.16 -12.73 -13.14
N GLU A 28 -0.90 -12.37 -12.84
CA GLU A 28 -0.42 -12.10 -11.47
C GLU A 28 -0.57 -10.63 -11.04
N ARG A 29 -0.90 -9.74 -11.97
CA ARG A 29 -1.09 -8.30 -11.70
C ARG A 29 -2.34 -8.05 -10.88
N LEU A 30 -2.15 -7.26 -9.82
CA LEU A 30 -3.22 -6.86 -8.92
C LEU A 30 -4.33 -6.13 -9.70
N LYS A 31 -5.57 -6.61 -9.59
CA LYS A 31 -6.72 -5.93 -10.22
C LYS A 31 -7.11 -4.70 -9.41
N ALA A 32 -7.69 -3.70 -10.07
CA ALA A 32 -8.06 -2.43 -9.43
C ALA A 32 -8.94 -2.62 -8.18
N ARG A 33 -9.90 -3.55 -8.20
CA ARG A 33 -10.76 -3.84 -7.04
C ARG A 33 -9.98 -4.40 -5.85
N GLN A 34 -8.97 -5.23 -6.11
CA GLN A 34 -8.09 -5.77 -5.06
C GLN A 34 -7.14 -4.67 -4.55
N ALA A 35 -6.62 -3.83 -5.44
CA ALA A 35 -5.78 -2.68 -5.10
C ALA A 35 -6.49 -1.71 -4.15
N LEU A 36 -7.76 -1.39 -4.39
CA LEU A 36 -8.54 -0.51 -3.52
C LEU A 36 -8.78 -1.08 -2.10
N GLN A 37 -8.63 -2.39 -1.92
CA GLN A 37 -8.72 -3.05 -0.61
C GLN A 37 -7.38 -3.10 0.13
N HIS A 38 -6.28 -2.64 -0.49
CA HIS A 38 -4.93 -2.71 0.07
C HIS A 38 -4.78 -1.89 1.36
N PRO A 39 -3.96 -2.33 2.34
CA PRO A 39 -3.62 -1.56 3.55
C PRO A 39 -3.23 -0.11 3.29
N PHE A 40 -2.56 0.16 2.17
CA PHE A 40 -2.22 1.53 1.74
C PHE A 40 -3.44 2.46 1.72
N PHE A 41 -4.57 2.02 1.16
CA PHE A 41 -5.80 2.82 1.09
C PHE A 41 -6.67 2.68 2.35
N THR A 42 -6.71 1.50 2.95
CA THR A 42 -7.62 1.20 4.07
C THR A 42 -7.10 1.67 5.43
N ARG A 43 -5.77 1.77 5.61
CA ARG A 43 -5.15 2.28 6.85
C ARG A 43 -5.01 3.81 6.87
N CYS A 44 -4.93 4.46 5.70
CA CYS A 44 -4.96 5.93 5.61
C CYS A 44 -6.25 6.54 6.20
N HIS A 45 -7.34 5.77 6.22
CA HIS A 45 -8.63 6.23 6.76
C HIS A 45 -8.66 6.36 8.30
N ARG A 46 -7.65 5.88 9.03
CA ARG A 46 -7.59 6.01 10.51
C ARG A 46 -6.79 7.22 11.02
N ARG A 47 -6.11 7.98 10.15
CA ARG A 47 -5.32 9.16 10.57
C ARG A 47 -5.79 10.50 10.02
N CYS A 48 -6.72 10.52 9.07
CA CYS A 48 -7.43 11.74 8.68
C CYS A 48 -8.85 11.70 9.25
N GLY A 49 -8.97 11.94 10.55
CA GLY A 49 -10.24 12.40 11.13
C GLY A 49 -10.36 13.90 10.87
N TYR A 50 -11.44 14.30 10.20
CA TYR A 50 -11.94 15.67 10.22
C TYR A 50 -12.84 15.84 11.44
#